data_AF-A0A4R2KD22-F1
#
_entry.id   AF-A0A4R2KD22-F1
#
_cell.length_a   1.000
_cell.length_b   1.000
_cell.length_c   1.000
_cell.angle_alpha   90.00
_cell.angle_beta   90.00
_cell.angle_gamma   90.00
#
_symmetry.space_group_name_H-M   'P 1'
#
loop_
_entity.id
_entity.type
_entity.pdbx_description
1 polymer ?
#
loop_
_entity_poly.entity_id
_entity_poly.type
_entity_poly.pdbx_seq_one_letter_code
_entity_poly.pdbx_strand_id
1 'polypeptide(L)'
;MKKRIFSLILALTLILGCIPFVEMGAYAATPQEVRVRVEGKDKTLYDRKVTVTDDVYCNEYLNMIDNKANIKGFINTLLGETPDYEKNKDSWMNYYVKDDVIDTSKPVNEYKLNDADGIVVYVANFNVNDGDGTLIPVVDLEKDGNTVEMAVYGKSWKVTTPYDGAELKISYVGNKKTDKDGKYSFNMKGIQKIQVGDYPELVRKTIYVGEEEVLQKVKSTIEDLKDYYNKQDTLDHWVAPAYFMVSETDNEFKQINYKYIFPEVITEKSSAVKYAGNIIGLLSAGKNPKDIKIQCGDSEKDIITILKESQRKEDGKFIIDQYDNWTSTQAFAILALDLVDENYDKEKAVKALLSYQNKDGDFSGSVDMTAMTLFALANHRDVEGVESAIQCALENIKDQQLNTGGFLNFGGKDSPETNAMVIKALVALDINPLADEWKKDGNSVLDALLAFKQGGQFKSADGQVSATSTKQAFSALADLYKAESMYHSQSLKDHYKFSSFDETDKYEFTLTRDGSSNFEKGQEAQLNIDVKNNSKNNKTVTFAVTLYKLNGYNKELYTYTFMKKEINAGDTEEVAGGFLIPSEGDYQIKGILWDDFENKNPIAEPITVEVQ
;
A
#
# COMPACT_ATOMS: atom_id res chain seq x y z
N MET A 1 30.75 -29.39 -76.39
CA MET A 1 31.91 -28.69 -77.00
C MET A 1 31.71 -27.18 -76.83
N LYS A 2 32.71 -26.42 -76.34
CA LYS A 2 32.75 -24.93 -76.18
C LYS A 2 31.71 -24.23 -75.25
N LYS A 3 32.23 -23.52 -74.21
CA LYS A 3 31.76 -22.23 -73.60
C LYS A 3 30.35 -22.22 -72.93
N ARG A 4 29.96 -21.40 -71.93
CA ARG A 4 30.54 -20.42 -70.93
C ARG A 4 29.40 -20.18 -69.87
N ILE A 5 29.45 -19.45 -68.74
CA ILE A 5 30.38 -18.54 -68.00
C ILE A 5 30.02 -18.64 -66.47
N PHE A 6 30.93 -18.50 -65.49
CA PHE A 6 31.14 -17.36 -64.53
C PHE A 6 29.88 -16.70 -63.92
N SER A 7 29.83 -16.19 -62.67
CA SER A 7 30.68 -16.19 -61.45
C SER A 7 29.94 -15.35 -60.38
N LEU A 8 30.25 -15.23 -59.09
CA LEU A 8 31.09 -15.82 -58.03
C LEU A 8 30.93 -14.86 -56.82
N ILE A 9 31.06 -15.33 -55.58
CA ILE A 9 30.98 -14.52 -54.34
C ILE A 9 32.28 -13.73 -54.10
N LEU A 10 32.18 -12.47 -53.65
CA LEU A 10 33.10 -11.85 -52.67
C LEU A 10 32.49 -10.59 -52.01
N ALA A 11 33.09 -10.08 -50.93
CA ALA A 11 32.54 -9.04 -50.05
C ALA A 11 33.57 -7.94 -49.68
N LEU A 12 33.10 -6.88 -48.99
CA LEU A 12 33.86 -5.73 -48.44
C LEU A 12 34.47 -4.79 -49.52
N THR A 13 34.54 -3.45 -49.38
CA THR A 13 34.46 -2.53 -48.21
C THR A 13 34.16 -1.05 -48.63
N LEU A 14 33.75 -0.22 -47.66
CA LEU A 14 33.97 1.26 -47.54
C LEU A 14 33.30 2.30 -48.50
N ILE A 15 32.32 3.03 -47.92
CA ILE A 15 32.29 4.51 -47.70
C ILE A 15 31.83 5.52 -48.78
N LEU A 16 30.95 6.42 -48.30
CA LEU A 16 30.51 7.77 -48.76
C LEU A 16 29.66 7.93 -50.04
N GLY A 17 28.39 8.28 -49.80
CA GLY A 17 27.50 9.00 -50.72
C GLY A 17 26.40 9.68 -49.90
N CYS A 18 26.40 11.01 -49.82
CA CYS A 18 25.65 11.73 -48.78
C CYS A 18 24.13 11.76 -49.01
N ILE A 19 23.38 11.27 -48.01
CA ILE A 19 22.02 11.70 -47.71
C ILE A 19 22.08 12.27 -46.28
N PRO A 20 21.48 13.45 -45.98
CA PRO A 20 21.36 13.92 -44.61
C PRO A 20 20.36 13.02 -43.87
N PHE A 21 20.88 11.99 -43.21
CA PHE A 21 20.14 11.28 -42.17
C PHE A 21 19.91 12.29 -41.04
N VAL A 22 18.71 12.85 -40.98
CA VAL A 22 18.24 13.48 -39.76
C VAL A 22 18.08 12.33 -38.77
N GLU A 23 18.92 12.30 -37.74
CA GLU A 23 18.62 11.50 -36.57
C GLU A 23 17.34 12.09 -35.94
N MET A 24 16.20 11.52 -36.32
CA MET A 24 15.02 11.50 -35.46
C MET A 24 15.36 10.60 -34.27
N GLY A 25 16.23 11.10 -33.40
CA GLY A 25 16.39 10.56 -32.07
C GLY A 25 15.03 10.66 -31.39
N ALA A 26 14.38 9.51 -31.23
CA ALA A 26 13.22 9.39 -30.37
C ALA A 26 13.73 9.63 -28.94
N TYR A 27 13.66 10.90 -28.51
CA TYR A 27 13.86 11.30 -27.12
C TYR A 27 12.67 10.76 -26.30
N ALA A 28 12.67 9.46 -26.05
CA ALA A 28 11.95 8.89 -24.92
C ALA A 28 12.50 9.61 -23.68
N ALA A 29 11.67 10.40 -23.02
CA ALA A 29 12.09 11.13 -21.84
C ALA A 29 12.48 10.12 -20.75
N THR A 30 13.59 10.37 -20.05
CA THR A 30 13.99 9.54 -18.91
C THR A 30 12.84 9.55 -17.89
N PRO A 31 12.28 8.40 -17.48
CA PRO A 31 11.14 8.38 -16.58
C PRO A 31 11.45 9.10 -15.26
N GLN A 32 10.63 10.09 -14.91
CA GLN A 32 10.80 10.94 -13.74
C GLN A 32 9.80 10.53 -12.65
N GLU A 33 10.26 10.35 -11.41
CA GLU A 33 9.35 10.23 -10.26
C GLU A 33 8.93 11.63 -9.80
N VAL A 34 7.62 11.87 -9.70
CA VAL A 34 7.03 13.14 -9.26
C VAL A 34 6.09 12.85 -8.10
N ARG A 35 6.27 13.50 -6.94
CA ARG A 35 5.39 13.27 -5.77
C ARG A 35 4.18 14.20 -5.79
N VAL A 36 3.01 13.65 -6.12
CA VAL A 36 1.73 14.37 -6.10
C VAL A 36 1.01 14.15 -4.76
N ARG A 37 0.64 15.24 -4.10
CA ARG A 37 -0.05 15.24 -2.81
C ARG A 37 -1.27 16.16 -2.82
N VAL A 38 -2.36 15.72 -2.19
CA VAL A 38 -3.58 16.52 -2.00
C VAL A 38 -3.91 16.59 -0.51
N GLU A 39 -3.92 17.80 0.04
CA GLU A 39 -4.29 18.10 1.42
C GLU A 39 -5.71 18.68 1.48
N GLY A 40 -6.65 17.91 2.01
CA GLY A 40 -7.99 18.40 2.35
C GLY A 40 -7.94 19.31 3.58
N LYS A 41 -9.11 19.68 4.12
CA LYS A 41 -9.15 20.44 5.39
C LYS A 41 -8.61 19.61 6.54
N ASP A 42 -9.24 18.47 6.81
CA ASP A 42 -9.02 17.75 8.08
C ASP A 42 -7.99 16.61 7.96
N LYS A 43 -7.50 16.31 6.73
CA LYS A 43 -6.63 15.17 6.42
C LYS A 43 -5.92 15.28 5.07
N THR A 44 -4.79 14.59 4.94
CA THR A 44 -4.21 14.26 3.61
C THR A 44 -5.16 13.31 2.88
N LEU A 45 -5.61 13.69 1.68
CA LEU A 45 -6.51 12.90 0.84
C LEU A 45 -5.74 11.98 -0.12
N TYR A 46 -4.53 12.38 -0.50
CA TYR A 46 -3.69 11.68 -1.46
C TYR A 46 -2.21 12.04 -1.25
N ASP A 47 -1.29 11.10 -1.35
CA ASP A 47 0.16 11.34 -1.30
C ASP A 47 0.89 10.16 -1.98
N ARG A 48 1.32 10.35 -3.24
CA ARG A 48 1.99 9.30 -4.04
C ARG A 48 3.06 9.85 -4.96
N LYS A 49 4.04 9.01 -5.27
CA LYS A 49 4.94 9.13 -6.40
C LYS A 49 4.29 8.61 -7.67
N VAL A 50 4.53 9.32 -8.76
CA VAL A 50 4.02 9.05 -10.10
C VAL A 50 5.21 8.94 -11.03
N THR A 51 5.32 7.85 -11.78
CA THR A 51 6.33 7.73 -12.84
C THR A 51 5.79 8.42 -14.10
N VAL A 52 6.49 9.44 -14.57
CA VAL A 52 6.08 10.29 -15.70
C VAL A 52 7.06 10.10 -16.86
N THR A 53 6.52 9.73 -18.02
CA THR A 53 7.24 9.36 -19.24
C THR A 53 7.03 10.36 -20.39
N ASP A 54 6.01 11.21 -20.27
CA ASP A 54 5.48 12.09 -21.30
C ASP A 54 5.06 13.43 -20.68
N ASP A 55 4.73 14.40 -21.52
CA ASP A 55 4.08 15.65 -21.09
C ASP A 55 2.66 15.39 -20.57
N VAL A 56 2.53 15.14 -19.26
CA VAL A 56 1.24 14.99 -18.55
C VAL A 56 0.98 16.24 -17.73
N TYR A 57 -0.17 16.90 -17.91
CA TYR A 57 -0.52 18.07 -17.10
C TYR A 57 -1.14 17.67 -15.75
N CYS A 58 -0.92 18.50 -14.72
CA CYS A 58 -1.38 18.20 -13.37
C CYS A 58 -2.91 18.04 -13.30
N ASN A 59 -3.69 18.88 -13.98
CA ASN A 59 -5.15 18.74 -14.06
C ASN A 59 -5.61 17.43 -14.74
N GLU A 60 -4.87 16.93 -15.74
CA GLU A 60 -5.21 15.68 -16.44
C GLU A 60 -5.03 14.49 -15.50
N TYR A 61 -3.91 14.47 -14.77
CA TYR A 61 -3.63 13.47 -13.73
C TYR A 61 -4.65 13.51 -12.59
N LEU A 62 -5.02 14.70 -12.10
CA LEU A 62 -6.02 14.85 -11.03
C LEU A 62 -7.41 14.34 -11.47
N ASN A 63 -7.81 14.54 -12.73
CA ASN A 63 -9.05 13.98 -13.28
C ASN A 63 -8.96 12.44 -13.51
N MET A 64 -7.76 11.88 -13.65
CA MET A 64 -7.54 10.43 -13.77
C MET A 64 -7.70 9.70 -12.43
N ILE A 65 -7.24 10.32 -11.32
CA ILE A 65 -7.36 9.76 -9.96
C ILE A 65 -8.70 10.08 -9.28
N ASP A 66 -9.44 11.08 -9.77
CA ASP A 66 -10.80 11.38 -9.32
C ASP A 66 -11.70 11.71 -10.53
N ASN A 67 -12.45 10.70 -10.98
CA ASN A 67 -13.43 10.84 -12.07
C ASN A 67 -14.67 11.69 -11.72
N LYS A 68 -14.76 12.23 -10.49
CA LYS A 68 -15.77 13.20 -10.04
C LYS A 68 -15.18 14.59 -9.80
N ALA A 69 -13.89 14.80 -10.08
CA ALA A 69 -13.25 16.10 -9.95
C ALA A 69 -13.89 17.15 -10.87
N ASN A 70 -13.92 18.41 -10.42
CA ASN A 70 -14.49 19.54 -11.14
C ASN A 70 -13.41 20.62 -11.35
N ILE A 71 -12.47 20.31 -12.24
CA ILE A 71 -11.30 21.15 -12.56
C ILE A 71 -11.55 21.89 -13.88
N LYS A 72 -11.65 23.22 -13.83
CA LYS A 72 -11.93 24.10 -14.98
C LYS A 72 -11.03 25.33 -14.91
N GLY A 73 -9.74 25.10 -15.13
CA GLY A 73 -8.67 26.02 -14.76
C GLY A 73 -8.40 25.95 -13.26
N PHE A 74 -9.38 26.40 -12.46
CA PHE A 74 -9.41 26.23 -11.02
C PHE A 74 -10.08 24.91 -10.61
N ILE A 75 -9.67 24.38 -9.45
CA ILE A 75 -10.26 23.19 -8.83
C ILE A 75 -11.45 23.66 -7.96
N ASN A 76 -12.64 23.10 -8.20
CA ASN A 76 -13.82 23.35 -7.37
C ASN A 76 -14.06 22.18 -6.40
N THR A 77 -14.02 20.97 -6.95
CA THR A 77 -14.19 19.70 -6.23
C THR A 77 -13.05 18.79 -6.61
N LEU A 78 -12.45 18.12 -5.61
CA LEU A 78 -11.40 17.11 -5.80
C LEU A 78 -11.42 16.17 -4.59
N LEU A 79 -11.35 14.87 -4.83
CA LEU A 79 -11.33 13.81 -3.81
C LEU A 79 -12.46 14.00 -2.79
N GLY A 80 -13.67 14.28 -3.30
CA GLY A 80 -14.88 14.49 -2.51
C GLY A 80 -14.97 15.81 -1.75
N GLU A 81 -13.87 16.56 -1.57
CA GLU A 81 -13.89 17.86 -0.89
C GLU A 81 -14.21 19.01 -1.85
N THR A 82 -15.11 19.90 -1.42
CA THR A 82 -15.53 21.12 -2.13
C THR A 82 -15.47 22.31 -1.15
N PRO A 83 -14.39 23.11 -1.18
CA PRO A 83 -14.27 24.34 -0.39
C PRO A 83 -15.36 25.37 -0.71
N ASP A 84 -15.72 26.20 0.27
CA ASP A 84 -16.75 27.24 0.14
C ASP A 84 -16.12 28.63 0.37
N TYR A 85 -15.76 29.28 -0.74
CA TYR A 85 -15.12 30.60 -0.69
C TYR A 85 -16.08 31.69 -0.24
N GLU A 86 -17.39 31.60 -0.50
CA GLU A 86 -18.31 32.67 -0.13
C GLU A 86 -18.66 32.65 1.35
N LYS A 87 -18.86 31.47 1.93
CA LYS A 87 -19.21 31.31 3.33
C LYS A 87 -18.01 31.39 4.27
N ASN A 88 -16.91 30.73 3.92
CA ASN A 88 -15.78 30.52 4.82
C ASN A 88 -14.47 31.17 4.34
N LYS A 89 -14.42 31.65 3.09
CA LYS A 89 -13.18 32.01 2.36
C LYS A 89 -12.21 30.83 2.19
N ASP A 90 -12.75 29.61 2.05
CA ASP A 90 -11.98 28.41 1.71
C ASP A 90 -11.85 28.26 0.18
N SER A 91 -10.66 27.94 -0.34
CA SER A 91 -10.46 27.59 -1.76
C SER A 91 -9.41 26.50 -1.91
N TRP A 92 -9.47 25.74 -3.00
CA TRP A 92 -8.31 24.98 -3.46
C TRP A 92 -7.22 25.94 -3.94
N MET A 93 -5.98 25.63 -3.59
CA MET A 93 -4.73 26.27 -4.02
C MET A 93 -3.69 25.20 -4.37
N ASN A 94 -2.57 25.59 -5.00
CA ASN A 94 -1.51 24.66 -5.37
C ASN A 94 -0.12 25.29 -5.21
N TYR A 95 0.89 24.44 -5.01
CA TYR A 95 2.30 24.78 -5.18
C TYR A 95 3.10 23.61 -5.76
N TYR A 96 4.24 23.92 -6.36
CA TYR A 96 5.16 22.98 -6.98
C TYR A 96 6.53 23.11 -6.34
N VAL A 97 7.30 22.03 -6.32
CA VAL A 97 8.66 21.98 -5.78
C VAL A 97 9.59 21.42 -6.85
N LYS A 98 10.63 22.17 -7.18
CA LYS A 98 11.71 21.75 -8.07
C LYS A 98 13.04 22.17 -7.48
N ASP A 99 13.96 21.23 -7.25
CA ASP A 99 15.27 21.48 -6.62
C ASP A 99 15.14 22.30 -5.30
N ASP A 100 14.20 21.86 -4.43
CA ASP A 100 13.74 22.53 -3.19
C ASP A 100 13.14 23.95 -3.34
N VAL A 101 13.10 24.52 -4.55
CA VAL A 101 12.44 25.79 -4.84
C VAL A 101 10.93 25.61 -4.96
N ILE A 102 10.17 26.27 -4.09
CA ILE A 102 8.70 26.31 -4.13
C ILE A 102 8.22 27.37 -5.14
N ASP A 103 7.61 26.93 -6.25
CA ASP A 103 6.86 27.76 -7.20
C ASP A 103 5.36 27.74 -6.88
N THR A 104 4.70 28.88 -7.07
CA THR A 104 3.26 29.10 -6.84
C THR A 104 2.61 29.90 -7.97
N SER A 105 3.33 30.16 -9.07
CA SER A 105 2.96 31.15 -10.09
C SER A 105 1.92 30.68 -11.12
N LYS A 106 1.63 29.37 -11.18
CA LYS A 106 0.79 28.73 -12.21
C LYS A 106 -0.38 27.93 -11.63
N PRO A 107 -1.55 27.91 -12.28
CA PRO A 107 -2.63 26.97 -11.96
C PRO A 107 -2.32 25.55 -12.44
N VAL A 108 -3.04 24.54 -11.93
CA VAL A 108 -2.83 23.11 -12.25
C VAL A 108 -3.02 22.73 -13.72
N ASN A 109 -3.61 23.60 -14.55
CA ASN A 109 -3.74 23.41 -16.00
C ASN A 109 -2.60 24.02 -16.83
N GLU A 110 -1.58 24.61 -16.20
CA GLU A 110 -0.41 25.23 -16.86
C GLU A 110 0.93 24.64 -16.39
N TYR A 111 0.86 23.57 -15.59
CA TYR A 111 2.00 22.90 -15.01
C TYR A 111 2.00 21.41 -15.39
N LYS A 112 3.11 20.93 -15.95
CA LYS A 112 3.30 19.51 -16.28
C LYS A 112 3.92 18.76 -15.11
N LEU A 113 3.58 17.50 -14.91
CA LEU A 113 4.15 16.71 -13.82
C LEU A 113 5.69 16.65 -13.90
N ASN A 114 6.24 16.43 -15.11
CA ASN A 114 7.68 16.37 -15.39
C ASN A 114 8.43 17.70 -15.17
N ASP A 115 7.74 18.84 -14.99
CA ASP A 115 8.40 20.11 -14.65
C ASP A 115 8.77 20.22 -13.15
N ALA A 116 8.32 19.28 -12.28
CA ALA A 116 8.54 19.29 -10.82
C ALA A 116 9.08 17.97 -10.25
N ASP A 117 9.61 18.04 -9.03
CA ASP A 117 9.90 16.88 -8.18
C ASP A 117 8.74 16.57 -7.23
N GLY A 118 7.99 17.61 -6.83
CA GLY A 118 6.80 17.50 -5.98
C GLY A 118 5.71 18.49 -6.35
N ILE A 119 4.46 18.08 -6.19
CA ILE A 119 3.26 18.89 -6.45
C ILE A 119 2.32 18.74 -5.26
N VAL A 120 1.85 19.87 -4.71
CA VAL A 120 0.93 19.88 -3.58
C VAL A 120 -0.27 20.73 -3.91
N VAL A 121 -1.43 20.09 -3.98
CA VAL A 121 -2.75 20.75 -4.00
C VAL A 121 -3.27 20.77 -2.56
N TYR A 122 -3.85 21.89 -2.13
CA TYR A 122 -4.29 22.04 -0.74
C TYR A 122 -5.51 22.95 -0.60
N VAL A 123 -6.34 22.70 0.41
CA VAL A 123 -7.38 23.65 0.81
C VAL A 123 -6.74 24.77 1.64
N ALA A 124 -6.91 26.01 1.20
CA ALA A 124 -6.48 27.21 1.89
C ALA A 124 -7.68 28.01 2.42
N ASN A 125 -7.54 28.61 3.61
CA ASN A 125 -8.49 29.59 4.14
C ASN A 125 -7.90 31.00 4.04
N PHE A 126 -8.64 31.97 3.51
CA PHE A 126 -8.18 33.36 3.32
C PHE A 126 -8.59 34.35 4.43
N ASN A 127 -9.12 33.88 5.57
CA ASN A 127 -9.31 34.71 6.77
C ASN A 127 -8.12 34.65 7.75
N VAL A 128 -7.16 33.75 7.56
CA VAL A 128 -5.96 33.60 8.40
C VAL A 128 -4.73 34.31 7.80
N ASN A 129 -3.67 34.47 8.61
CA ASN A 129 -2.38 35.07 8.24
C ASN A 129 -2.53 36.40 7.46
N ASP A 130 -3.29 37.34 8.03
CA ASP A 130 -3.59 38.67 7.48
C ASP A 130 -4.09 38.70 6.03
N GLY A 131 -4.68 37.58 5.55
CA GLY A 131 -5.23 37.44 4.21
C GLY A 131 -4.24 36.91 3.16
N ASP A 132 -2.99 36.60 3.52
CA ASP A 132 -2.10 35.79 2.65
C ASP A 132 -2.52 34.32 2.62
N GLY A 133 -3.34 33.89 3.59
CA GLY A 133 -4.03 32.60 3.66
C GLY A 133 -3.26 31.49 4.40
N THR A 134 -3.66 30.24 4.19
CA THR A 134 -2.92 29.06 4.71
C THR A 134 -1.50 29.03 4.14
N LEU A 135 -0.49 29.15 5.00
CA LEU A 135 0.91 29.27 4.59
C LEU A 135 1.54 27.92 4.24
N ILE A 136 2.54 27.95 3.35
CA ILE A 136 3.28 26.75 2.93
C ILE A 136 4.46 26.54 3.89
N PRO A 137 4.63 25.37 4.52
CA PRO A 137 5.72 25.12 5.46
C PRO A 137 7.05 24.86 4.75
N VAL A 138 7.99 25.80 4.87
CA VAL A 138 9.42 25.51 4.73
C VAL A 138 9.90 24.97 6.09
N VAL A 139 10.66 23.88 6.08
CA VAL A 139 11.10 23.20 7.31
C VAL A 139 12.54 22.74 7.14
N ASP A 140 13.42 23.31 7.97
CA ASP A 140 14.82 22.90 8.08
C ASP A 140 14.96 21.96 9.27
N LEU A 141 15.87 20.98 9.16
CA LEU A 141 16.17 20.00 10.21
C LEU A 141 17.68 19.85 10.38
N GLU A 142 18.18 20.20 11.56
CA GLU A 142 19.56 19.96 11.98
C GLU A 142 19.60 18.83 13.02
N LYS A 143 20.67 18.03 12.98
CA LYS A 143 20.83 16.85 13.86
C LYS A 143 22.23 16.82 14.46
N ASP A 144 22.31 16.90 15.79
CA ASP A 144 23.55 16.72 16.56
C ASP A 144 23.41 15.50 17.47
N GLY A 145 24.02 14.39 17.04
CA GLY A 145 23.86 13.07 17.66
C GLY A 145 22.39 12.62 17.69
N ASN A 146 21.81 12.60 18.90
CA ASN A 146 20.39 12.28 19.12
C ASN A 146 19.52 13.54 19.33
N THR A 147 20.09 14.75 19.30
CA THR A 147 19.30 15.99 19.31
C THR A 147 18.85 16.30 17.89
N VAL A 148 17.57 16.52 17.68
CA VAL A 148 17.02 17.10 16.44
C VAL A 148 16.52 18.50 16.77
N GLU A 149 17.01 19.50 16.04
CA GLU A 149 16.46 20.85 16.01
C GLU A 149 15.72 21.05 14.69
N MET A 150 14.49 21.54 14.78
CA MET A 150 13.64 21.85 13.64
C MET A 150 13.32 23.33 13.61
N ALA A 151 13.47 23.97 12.45
CA ALA A 151 13.01 25.33 12.21
C ALA A 151 11.87 25.32 11.18
N VAL A 152 10.71 25.85 11.54
CA VAL A 152 9.52 25.94 10.70
C VAL A 152 9.28 27.39 10.31
N TYR A 153 9.11 27.62 9.01
CA TYR A 153 8.81 28.93 8.44
C TYR A 153 7.54 28.86 7.62
N GLY A 154 6.67 29.86 7.78
CA GLY A 154 5.54 30.08 6.89
C GLY A 154 6.02 30.82 5.65
N LYS A 155 5.88 30.19 4.47
CA LYS A 155 6.03 30.87 3.18
C LYS A 155 4.66 31.35 2.70
N SER A 156 4.55 32.66 2.50
CA SER A 156 3.47 33.30 1.74
C SER A 156 3.88 33.57 0.29
N TRP A 157 2.97 34.16 -0.48
CA TRP A 157 3.19 34.63 -1.86
C TRP A 157 4.33 35.64 -2.00
N LYS A 158 4.80 36.25 -0.90
CA LYS A 158 5.74 37.39 -0.92
C LYS A 158 6.98 37.19 -0.07
N VAL A 159 6.89 36.43 1.02
CA VAL A 159 7.93 36.32 2.05
C VAL A 159 7.88 34.96 2.75
N THR A 160 9.03 34.52 3.23
CA THR A 160 9.17 33.38 4.16
C THR A 160 9.61 33.93 5.51
N THR A 161 8.88 33.63 6.58
CA THR A 161 9.21 34.08 7.95
C THR A 161 9.13 32.91 8.94
N PRO A 162 9.94 32.90 10.02
CA PRO A 162 9.79 31.91 11.08
C PRO A 162 8.37 31.92 11.63
N TYR A 163 7.79 30.74 11.89
CA TYR A 163 6.41 30.61 12.32
C TYR A 163 6.34 30.32 13.83
N ASP A 164 5.93 31.31 14.62
CA ASP A 164 5.66 31.17 16.05
C ASP A 164 4.42 30.30 16.30
N GLY A 165 4.51 29.34 17.23
CA GLY A 165 3.37 28.52 17.62
C GLY A 165 2.89 27.46 16.61
N ALA A 166 3.68 27.15 15.57
CA ALA A 166 3.36 26.13 14.56
C ALA A 166 3.09 24.78 15.24
N GLU A 167 1.98 24.13 14.90
CA GLU A 167 1.59 22.88 15.57
C GLU A 167 2.48 21.72 15.12
N LEU A 168 3.02 20.98 16.08
CA LEU A 168 3.90 19.83 15.85
C LEU A 168 3.30 18.61 16.54
N LYS A 169 2.98 17.55 15.79
CA LYS A 169 2.57 16.25 16.33
C LYS A 169 3.73 15.28 16.11
N ILE A 170 4.46 14.95 17.19
CA ILE A 170 5.69 14.16 17.15
C ILE A 170 5.45 12.83 17.88
N SER A 171 5.59 11.70 17.18
CA SER A 171 5.37 10.38 17.79
C SER A 171 6.30 10.16 19.00
N TYR A 172 5.76 9.56 20.06
CA TYR A 172 6.45 9.25 21.32
C TYR A 172 6.94 10.49 22.11
N VAL A 173 6.45 11.67 21.74
CA VAL A 173 6.73 12.99 22.34
C VAL A 173 5.43 13.80 22.52
N GLY A 174 4.40 13.51 21.73
CA GLY A 174 3.09 14.16 21.74
C GLY A 174 3.09 15.56 21.12
N ASN A 175 1.98 16.27 21.29
CA ASN A 175 1.79 17.59 20.69
C ASN A 175 2.75 18.64 21.29
N LYS A 176 3.34 19.47 20.42
CA LYS A 176 4.28 20.56 20.73
C LYS A 176 4.00 21.75 19.81
N LYS A 177 4.68 22.87 20.07
CA LYS A 177 4.67 24.06 19.22
C LYS A 177 6.08 24.61 19.08
N THR A 178 6.36 25.28 17.98
CA THR A 178 7.56 26.10 17.80
C THR A 178 7.55 27.34 18.69
N ASP A 179 8.72 27.90 18.95
CA ASP A 179 8.91 29.20 19.59
C ASP A 179 8.85 30.38 18.58
N LYS A 180 9.03 31.59 19.12
CA LYS A 180 9.06 32.86 18.38
C LYS A 180 10.07 32.96 17.23
N ASP A 181 11.09 32.11 17.22
CA ASP A 181 12.13 32.05 16.17
C ASP A 181 11.85 30.89 15.20
N GLY A 182 10.66 30.30 15.27
CA GLY A 182 10.21 29.17 14.46
C GLY A 182 10.77 27.82 14.91
N LYS A 183 11.42 27.73 16.09
CA LYS A 183 12.23 26.57 16.45
C LYS A 183 11.56 25.63 17.45
N TYR A 184 11.86 24.34 17.32
CA TYR A 184 11.60 23.33 18.34
C TYR A 184 12.65 22.22 18.29
N SER A 185 13.19 21.85 19.45
CA SER A 185 14.29 20.87 19.55
C SER A 185 13.93 19.75 20.54
N PHE A 186 14.25 18.51 20.17
CA PHE A 186 13.90 17.31 20.96
C PHE A 186 14.96 16.20 20.83
N ASN A 187 14.97 15.31 21.83
CA ASN A 187 15.75 14.08 21.76
C ASN A 187 15.03 13.05 20.89
N MET A 188 15.65 12.73 19.77
CA MET A 188 15.27 11.66 18.85
C MET A 188 15.32 10.30 19.54
N LYS A 189 14.36 9.43 19.25
CA LYS A 189 14.28 8.06 19.78
C LYS A 189 13.85 7.10 18.66
N GLY A 190 14.73 6.21 18.19
CA GLY A 190 14.35 5.22 17.17
C GLY A 190 13.93 5.85 15.83
N ILE A 191 12.75 5.50 15.32
CA ILE A 191 12.10 6.12 14.14
C ILE A 191 10.91 6.95 14.63
N GLN A 192 10.79 8.21 14.21
CA GLN A 192 9.70 9.10 14.60
C GLN A 192 9.05 9.80 13.41
N LYS A 193 7.73 9.94 13.49
CA LYS A 193 6.89 10.72 12.59
C LYS A 193 6.68 12.12 13.18
N ILE A 194 6.91 13.15 12.36
CA ILE A 194 6.61 14.55 12.66
C ILE A 194 5.54 15.00 11.68
N GLN A 195 4.34 15.36 12.15
CA GLN A 195 3.44 16.19 11.38
C GLN A 195 3.67 17.65 11.77
N VAL A 196 4.09 18.47 10.81
CA VAL A 196 4.25 19.92 10.93
C VAL A 196 3.01 20.60 10.34
N GLY A 197 2.42 21.52 11.12
CA GLY A 197 1.27 22.32 10.70
C GLY A 197 -0.05 21.56 10.67
N ASP A 198 -1.13 22.33 10.62
CA ASP A 198 -2.45 21.86 10.26
C ASP A 198 -3.31 23.01 9.70
N TYR A 199 -4.37 22.65 8.98
CA TYR A 199 -5.37 23.60 8.50
C TYR A 199 -6.09 24.27 9.69
N PRO A 200 -6.41 25.58 9.66
CA PRO A 200 -6.29 26.50 8.52
C PRO A 200 -4.93 27.19 8.37
N GLU A 201 -4.02 27.08 9.33
CA GLU A 201 -2.86 27.97 9.42
C GLU A 201 -1.71 27.59 8.48
N LEU A 202 -1.36 26.30 8.44
CA LEU A 202 -0.25 25.77 7.66
C LEU A 202 -0.73 24.56 6.85
N VAL A 203 -0.28 24.46 5.60
CA VAL A 203 -0.42 23.20 4.86
C VAL A 203 0.31 22.12 5.64
N ARG A 204 -0.31 20.98 5.94
CA ARG A 204 0.38 19.87 6.64
C ARG A 204 1.65 19.46 5.91
N LYS A 205 2.69 19.06 6.64
CA LYS A 205 3.89 18.41 6.09
C LYS A 205 4.34 17.29 7.03
N THR A 206 4.34 16.05 6.53
CA THR A 206 4.82 14.88 7.28
C THR A 206 6.30 14.64 6.97
N ILE A 207 7.11 14.50 8.02
CA ILE A 207 8.54 14.23 7.94
C ILE A 207 8.85 13.03 8.85
N TYR A 208 9.84 12.22 8.48
CA TYR A 208 10.33 11.09 9.29
C TYR A 208 11.78 11.36 9.67
N VAL A 209 12.12 11.14 10.94
CA VAL A 209 13.49 11.26 11.47
C VAL A 209 13.84 10.00 12.25
N GLY A 210 15.14 9.69 12.35
CA GLY A 210 15.58 8.55 13.13
C GLY A 210 17.08 8.30 13.10
N GLU A 211 17.48 7.22 13.76
CA GLU A 211 18.84 6.67 13.67
C GLU A 211 19.05 6.08 12.27
N GLU A 212 20.10 6.52 11.56
CA GLU A 212 20.28 6.24 10.13
C GLU A 212 20.41 4.73 9.86
N GLU A 213 21.18 4.02 10.67
CA GLU A 213 21.31 2.56 10.60
C GLU A 213 19.97 1.85 10.82
N VAL A 214 19.15 2.32 11.78
CA VAL A 214 17.83 1.76 12.07
C VAL A 214 16.87 2.01 10.91
N LEU A 215 16.83 3.24 10.37
CA LEU A 215 16.03 3.59 9.20
C LEU A 215 16.41 2.74 7.98
N GLN A 216 17.70 2.59 7.68
CA GLN A 216 18.18 1.77 6.58
C GLN A 216 17.88 0.27 6.79
N LYS A 217 18.08 -0.26 8.00
CA LYS A 217 17.81 -1.67 8.39
C LYS A 217 16.32 -2.03 8.29
N VAL A 218 15.44 -1.12 8.71
CA VAL A 218 13.98 -1.28 8.58
C VAL A 218 13.54 -1.12 7.12
N LYS A 219 13.98 -0.06 6.42
CA LYS A 219 13.59 0.17 5.02
C LYS A 219 14.05 -0.95 4.09
N SER A 220 15.31 -1.39 4.16
CA SER A 220 15.80 -2.51 3.34
C SER A 220 15.04 -3.81 3.61
N THR A 221 14.67 -4.08 4.87
CA THR A 221 13.82 -5.23 5.20
C THR A 221 12.41 -5.09 4.61
N ILE A 222 11.84 -3.89 4.58
CA ILE A 222 10.55 -3.60 3.95
C ILE A 222 10.62 -3.79 2.43
N GLU A 223 11.67 -3.32 1.76
CA GLU A 223 11.86 -3.55 0.32
C GLU A 223 12.02 -5.05 0.01
N ASP A 224 12.83 -5.80 0.78
CA ASP A 224 12.95 -7.26 0.63
C ASP A 224 11.60 -7.99 0.79
N LEU A 225 10.72 -7.51 1.68
CA LEU A 225 9.37 -8.05 1.90
C LEU A 225 8.41 -7.69 0.76
N LYS A 226 8.45 -6.45 0.29
CA LYS A 226 7.71 -6.01 -0.91
C LYS A 226 8.11 -6.85 -2.11
N ASP A 227 9.41 -7.06 -2.31
CA ASP A 227 9.95 -7.88 -3.38
C ASP A 227 9.53 -9.37 -3.28
N TYR A 228 9.28 -9.89 -2.08
CA TYR A 228 8.69 -11.21 -1.87
C TYR A 228 7.18 -11.24 -2.20
N TYR A 229 6.41 -10.24 -1.77
CA TYR A 229 4.97 -10.14 -2.02
C TYR A 229 4.61 -9.74 -3.46
N ASN A 230 5.51 -9.08 -4.18
CA ASN A 230 5.41 -8.81 -5.61
C ASN A 230 5.42 -10.11 -6.44
N LYS A 231 5.99 -11.18 -5.90
CA LYS A 231 6.07 -12.52 -6.51
C LYS A 231 4.96 -13.48 -6.03
N GLN A 232 3.99 -13.03 -5.23
CA GLN A 232 2.81 -13.81 -4.83
C GLN A 232 1.57 -13.42 -5.66
N ASP A 233 0.69 -14.37 -5.97
CA ASP A 233 -0.54 -14.10 -6.74
C ASP A 233 -1.56 -13.27 -5.96
N THR A 234 -1.60 -13.40 -4.63
CA THR A 234 -2.58 -12.74 -3.76
C THR A 234 -1.95 -12.15 -2.49
N LEU A 235 -2.62 -11.15 -1.91
CA LEU A 235 -2.31 -10.58 -0.59
C LEU A 235 -3.46 -10.89 0.39
N ASP A 236 -3.13 -11.11 1.66
CA ASP A 236 -4.15 -11.31 2.71
C ASP A 236 -4.35 -10.06 3.58
N HIS A 237 -5.25 -10.15 4.57
CA HIS A 237 -5.62 -9.04 5.45
C HIS A 237 -4.53 -8.55 6.43
N TRP A 238 -3.40 -9.26 6.53
CA TRP A 238 -2.21 -8.75 7.24
C TRP A 238 -1.26 -8.03 6.29
N VAL A 239 -1.10 -8.58 5.08
CA VAL A 239 -0.17 -8.07 4.07
C VAL A 239 -0.70 -6.82 3.37
N ALA A 240 -1.98 -6.79 2.98
CA ALA A 240 -2.56 -5.67 2.25
C ALA A 240 -2.46 -4.32 3.00
N PRO A 241 -2.83 -4.18 4.29
CA PRO A 241 -2.65 -2.92 5.02
C PRO A 241 -1.18 -2.61 5.32
N ALA A 242 -0.34 -3.63 5.53
CA ALA A 242 1.10 -3.45 5.72
C ALA A 242 1.75 -2.85 4.46
N TYR A 243 1.44 -3.43 3.29
CA TYR A 243 1.90 -2.92 2.00
C TYR A 243 1.34 -1.52 1.77
N PHE A 244 0.02 -1.29 1.93
CA PHE A 244 -0.62 0.02 1.74
C PHE A 244 0.08 1.14 2.51
N MET A 245 0.45 0.90 3.78
CA MET A 245 1.16 1.91 4.57
C MET A 245 2.54 2.22 3.99
N VAL A 246 3.30 1.23 3.52
CA VAL A 246 4.68 1.44 3.01
C VAL A 246 4.76 1.75 1.51
N SER A 247 3.65 1.67 0.77
CA SER A 247 3.56 2.09 -0.63
C SER A 247 3.93 3.56 -0.78
N GLU A 248 4.72 3.87 -1.81
CA GLU A 248 4.97 5.25 -2.24
C GLU A 248 4.43 5.50 -3.66
N THR A 249 4.38 4.49 -4.53
CA THR A 249 4.10 4.62 -5.97
C THR A 249 2.71 4.14 -6.38
N ASP A 250 2.10 4.76 -7.40
CA ASP A 250 0.81 4.33 -7.97
C ASP A 250 0.76 2.84 -8.35
N ASN A 251 1.87 2.29 -8.86
CA ASN A 251 1.99 0.86 -9.21
C ASN A 251 1.81 -0.05 -7.97
N GLU A 252 2.33 0.34 -6.81
CA GLU A 252 2.16 -0.46 -5.59
C GLU A 252 0.70 -0.47 -5.12
N PHE A 253 0.02 0.68 -5.14
CA PHE A 253 -1.42 0.74 -4.82
C PHE A 253 -2.27 -0.06 -5.82
N LYS A 254 -1.93 -0.03 -7.12
CA LYS A 254 -2.54 -0.91 -8.14
C LYS A 254 -2.32 -2.39 -7.82
N GLN A 255 -1.11 -2.80 -7.46
CA GLN A 255 -0.83 -4.19 -7.11
C GLN A 255 -1.59 -4.65 -5.86
N ILE A 256 -1.78 -3.80 -4.84
CA ILE A 256 -2.62 -4.14 -3.69
C ILE A 256 -4.10 -4.29 -4.11
N ASN A 257 -4.62 -3.40 -4.95
CA ASN A 257 -5.97 -3.50 -5.49
C ASN A 257 -6.19 -4.84 -6.24
N TYR A 258 -5.29 -5.21 -7.15
CA TYR A 258 -5.49 -6.39 -8.00
C TYR A 258 -5.24 -7.70 -7.26
N LYS A 259 -4.25 -7.75 -6.37
CA LYS A 259 -3.88 -8.97 -5.62
C LYS A 259 -4.74 -9.21 -4.38
N TYR A 260 -5.46 -8.21 -3.87
CA TYR A 260 -6.42 -8.44 -2.80
C TYR A 260 -7.78 -8.88 -3.36
N ILE A 261 -8.05 -10.19 -3.26
CA ILE A 261 -9.27 -10.83 -3.75
C ILE A 261 -10.12 -11.25 -2.56
N PHE A 262 -11.39 -10.84 -2.53
CA PHE A 262 -12.34 -11.30 -1.52
C PHE A 262 -12.63 -12.80 -1.72
N PRO A 263 -12.45 -13.68 -0.71
CA PRO A 263 -12.57 -15.12 -0.93
C PRO A 263 -14.02 -15.57 -1.12
N GLU A 264 -14.30 -16.26 -2.23
CA GLU A 264 -15.62 -16.86 -2.55
C GLU A 264 -16.15 -17.81 -1.46
N VAL A 265 -15.27 -18.33 -0.60
CA VAL A 265 -15.60 -19.23 0.52
C VAL A 265 -16.23 -18.52 1.73
N ILE A 266 -16.35 -17.18 1.71
CA ILE A 266 -17.05 -16.44 2.77
C ILE A 266 -18.57 -16.54 2.56
N THR A 267 -19.25 -17.13 3.54
CA THR A 267 -20.72 -17.29 3.60
C THR A 267 -21.26 -16.75 4.93
N GLU A 268 -22.59 -16.65 5.10
CA GLU A 268 -23.28 -16.15 6.32
C GLU A 268 -22.81 -16.79 7.66
N LYS A 269 -22.12 -17.94 7.61
CA LYS A 269 -21.63 -18.74 8.76
C LYS A 269 -20.12 -18.61 8.96
N SER A 270 -19.51 -17.58 8.40
CA SER A 270 -18.09 -17.31 8.58
C SER A 270 -17.85 -16.62 9.90
N SER A 271 -16.85 -17.07 10.65
CA SER A 271 -16.40 -16.43 11.89
C SER A 271 -16.21 -14.91 11.74
N ALA A 272 -16.59 -14.14 12.76
CA ALA A 272 -16.53 -12.69 12.80
C ALA A 272 -15.14 -12.13 12.44
N VAL A 273 -14.07 -12.82 12.86
CA VAL A 273 -12.68 -12.46 12.51
C VAL A 273 -12.39 -12.53 11.00
N LYS A 274 -13.06 -13.41 10.23
CA LYS A 274 -12.94 -13.44 8.77
C LYS A 274 -13.59 -12.21 8.13
N TYR A 275 -14.75 -11.79 8.61
CA TYR A 275 -15.40 -10.57 8.12
C TYR A 275 -14.57 -9.33 8.45
N ALA A 276 -14.08 -9.23 9.68
CA ALA A 276 -13.18 -8.16 10.11
C ALA A 276 -11.93 -8.06 9.22
N GLY A 277 -11.20 -9.17 9.03
CA GLY A 277 -10.04 -9.21 8.14
C GLY A 277 -10.37 -8.81 6.71
N ASN A 278 -11.51 -9.24 6.16
CA ASN A 278 -11.92 -8.86 4.81
C ASN A 278 -12.26 -7.37 4.68
N ILE A 279 -12.91 -6.77 5.68
CA ILE A 279 -13.17 -5.32 5.71
C ILE A 279 -11.84 -4.53 5.65
N ILE A 280 -10.86 -4.91 6.48
CA ILE A 280 -9.55 -4.26 6.55
C ILE A 280 -8.80 -4.39 5.22
N GLY A 281 -8.77 -5.61 4.63
CA GLY A 281 -8.09 -5.87 3.37
C GLY A 281 -8.74 -5.18 2.17
N LEU A 282 -10.07 -5.10 2.13
CA LEU A 282 -10.81 -4.36 1.09
C LEU A 282 -10.50 -2.86 1.15
N LEU A 283 -10.52 -2.24 2.33
CA LEU A 283 -10.08 -0.84 2.50
C LEU A 283 -8.66 -0.63 1.99
N SER A 284 -7.74 -1.53 2.36
CA SER A 284 -6.33 -1.52 1.92
C SER A 284 -6.17 -1.64 0.41
N ALA A 285 -7.09 -2.34 -0.25
CA ALA A 285 -7.16 -2.53 -1.68
C ALA A 285 -7.87 -1.38 -2.41
N GLY A 286 -8.39 -0.37 -1.70
CA GLY A 286 -9.22 0.66 -2.31
C GLY A 286 -10.57 0.12 -2.80
N LYS A 287 -11.13 -0.89 -2.13
CA LYS A 287 -12.43 -1.50 -2.43
C LYS A 287 -13.41 -1.23 -1.30
N ASN A 288 -14.60 -0.77 -1.63
CA ASN A 288 -15.63 -0.44 -0.65
C ASN A 288 -16.21 -1.72 0.00
N PRO A 289 -16.05 -1.95 1.31
CA PRO A 289 -16.57 -3.17 1.92
C PRO A 289 -18.11 -3.23 1.95
N LYS A 290 -18.81 -2.12 1.73
CA LYS A 290 -20.29 -2.09 1.63
C LYS A 290 -20.80 -2.64 0.30
N ASP A 291 -19.96 -2.83 -0.71
CA ASP A 291 -20.36 -3.35 -2.02
C ASP A 291 -20.30 -4.90 -2.07
N ILE A 292 -19.55 -5.53 -1.17
CA ILE A 292 -19.53 -7.00 -1.02
C ILE A 292 -20.81 -7.47 -0.33
N LYS A 293 -21.68 -8.16 -1.06
CA LYS A 293 -22.92 -8.77 -0.56
C LYS A 293 -22.75 -10.26 -0.31
N ILE A 294 -23.40 -10.74 0.74
CA ILE A 294 -23.49 -12.16 1.11
C ILE A 294 -24.97 -12.52 1.26
N GLN A 295 -25.36 -13.67 0.72
CA GLN A 295 -26.70 -14.23 0.93
C GLN A 295 -26.85 -14.69 2.38
N CYS A 296 -27.84 -14.14 3.07
CA CYS A 296 -28.24 -14.42 4.45
C CYS A 296 -29.72 -14.82 4.48
N GLY A 297 -30.01 -16.12 4.52
CA GLY A 297 -31.37 -16.64 4.34
C GLY A 297 -32.00 -16.18 3.01
N ASP A 298 -33.16 -15.52 3.09
CA ASP A 298 -33.90 -14.94 1.94
C ASP A 298 -33.46 -13.50 1.56
N SER A 299 -32.36 -12.99 2.14
CA SER A 299 -31.92 -11.60 2.00
C SER A 299 -30.43 -11.48 1.70
N GLU A 300 -29.99 -10.40 1.07
CA GLU A 300 -28.56 -10.04 0.98
C GLU A 300 -28.19 -9.05 2.08
N LYS A 301 -26.99 -9.20 2.65
CA LYS A 301 -26.38 -8.24 3.59
C LYS A 301 -24.93 -7.95 3.20
N ASP A 302 -24.47 -6.73 3.48
CA ASP A 302 -23.05 -6.40 3.37
C ASP A 302 -22.25 -6.92 4.56
N ILE A 303 -20.94 -7.10 4.37
CA ILE A 303 -20.06 -7.74 5.36
C ILE A 303 -19.87 -6.90 6.64
N ILE A 304 -20.03 -5.57 6.58
CA ILE A 304 -19.99 -4.69 7.76
C ILE A 304 -21.28 -4.88 8.58
N THR A 305 -22.43 -4.91 7.92
CA THR A 305 -23.71 -5.21 8.58
C THR A 305 -23.70 -6.57 9.26
N ILE A 306 -23.17 -7.61 8.62
CA ILE A 306 -23.06 -8.96 9.23
C ILE A 306 -22.14 -8.94 10.46
N LEU A 307 -20.96 -8.32 10.37
CA LEU A 307 -20.04 -8.21 11.49
C LEU A 307 -20.68 -7.46 12.68
N LYS A 308 -21.31 -6.31 12.43
CA LYS A 308 -22.04 -5.53 13.43
C LYS A 308 -23.19 -6.31 14.07
N GLU A 309 -24.00 -7.01 13.27
CA GLU A 309 -25.14 -7.79 13.78
C GLU A 309 -24.74 -9.02 14.60
N SER A 310 -23.48 -9.49 14.47
CA SER A 310 -22.93 -10.52 15.34
C SER A 310 -22.68 -10.04 16.79
N GLN A 311 -22.82 -8.74 17.07
CA GLN A 311 -22.64 -8.20 18.41
C GLN A 311 -23.79 -8.61 19.34
N ARG A 312 -23.48 -9.45 20.33
CA ARG A 312 -24.42 -9.95 21.32
C ARG A 312 -24.85 -8.89 22.33
N LYS A 313 -26.15 -8.76 22.57
CA LYS A 313 -26.73 -7.73 23.45
C LYS A 313 -26.52 -8.02 24.94
N GLU A 314 -26.30 -9.28 25.28
CA GLU A 314 -26.01 -9.76 26.64
C GLU A 314 -24.61 -9.34 27.10
N ASP A 315 -23.56 -9.64 26.33
CA ASP A 315 -22.15 -9.53 26.75
C ASP A 315 -21.25 -8.70 25.82
N GLY A 316 -21.75 -8.20 24.69
CA GLY A 316 -21.02 -7.29 23.78
C GLY A 316 -20.05 -7.99 22.84
N LYS A 317 -20.00 -9.33 22.86
CA LYS A 317 -19.09 -10.12 22.02
C LYS A 317 -19.60 -10.25 20.59
N PHE A 318 -18.69 -10.22 19.63
CA PHE A 318 -18.99 -10.50 18.22
C PHE A 318 -18.92 -12.00 17.97
N ILE A 319 -20.08 -12.66 17.78
CA ILE A 319 -20.22 -14.11 17.69
C ILE A 319 -21.14 -14.49 16.52
N ILE A 320 -20.61 -15.21 15.53
CA ILE A 320 -21.36 -15.82 14.41
C ILE A 320 -21.35 -17.34 14.56
N ASP A 321 -20.19 -17.92 14.87
CA ASP A 321 -20.05 -19.35 15.18
C ASP A 321 -19.44 -19.60 16.58
N GLN A 322 -19.49 -20.85 17.05
CA GLN A 322 -19.05 -21.21 18.41
C GLN A 322 -17.54 -20.99 18.68
N TYR A 323 -16.73 -20.82 17.63
CA TYR A 323 -15.31 -20.55 17.67
C TYR A 323 -14.97 -19.06 17.59
N ASP A 324 -15.96 -18.15 17.62
CA ASP A 324 -15.71 -16.70 17.68
C ASP A 324 -15.40 -16.17 19.10
N ASN A 325 -15.63 -16.95 20.16
CA ASN A 325 -15.47 -16.53 21.56
C ASN A 325 -13.98 -16.45 22.00
N TRP A 326 -13.18 -15.68 21.27
CA TRP A 326 -11.76 -15.40 21.52
C TRP A 326 -11.48 -13.90 21.51
N THR A 327 -10.48 -13.51 22.29
CA THR A 327 -10.02 -12.14 22.48
C THR A 327 -9.52 -11.50 21.18
N SER A 328 -8.88 -12.28 20.30
CA SER A 328 -8.43 -11.84 18.97
C SER A 328 -9.60 -11.56 18.02
N THR A 329 -10.64 -12.38 18.05
CA THR A 329 -11.88 -12.15 17.28
C THR A 329 -12.57 -10.85 17.73
N GLN A 330 -12.68 -10.64 19.05
CA GLN A 330 -13.23 -9.41 19.62
C GLN A 330 -12.40 -8.18 19.22
N ALA A 331 -11.06 -8.27 19.33
CA ALA A 331 -10.13 -7.20 18.96
C ALA A 331 -10.23 -6.84 17.47
N PHE A 332 -10.22 -7.82 16.56
CA PHE A 332 -10.34 -7.56 15.13
C PHE A 332 -11.71 -7.01 14.73
N ALA A 333 -12.80 -7.48 15.34
CA ALA A 333 -14.14 -6.97 15.07
C ALA A 333 -14.26 -5.48 15.44
N ILE A 334 -13.73 -5.08 16.61
CA ILE A 334 -13.60 -3.68 17.03
C ILE A 334 -12.79 -2.87 16.01
N LEU A 335 -11.56 -3.31 15.72
CA LEU A 335 -10.65 -2.62 14.79
C LEU A 335 -11.23 -2.43 13.38
N ALA A 336 -11.94 -3.43 12.86
CA ALA A 336 -12.56 -3.37 11.55
C ALA A 336 -13.76 -2.42 11.50
N LEU A 337 -14.63 -2.45 12.52
CA LEU A 337 -15.80 -1.55 12.60
C LEU A 337 -15.40 -0.09 12.85
N ASP A 338 -14.30 0.14 13.57
CA ASP A 338 -13.71 1.46 13.77
C ASP A 338 -13.04 2.02 12.51
N LEU A 339 -12.43 1.17 11.68
CA LEU A 339 -11.86 1.58 10.39
C LEU A 339 -12.92 2.01 9.36
N VAL A 340 -14.16 1.51 9.46
CA VAL A 340 -15.28 1.92 8.59
C VAL A 340 -16.22 2.94 9.24
N ASP A 341 -15.85 3.46 10.42
CA ASP A 341 -16.63 4.41 11.23
C ASP A 341 -18.10 3.95 11.48
N GLU A 342 -18.32 2.65 11.64
CA GLU A 342 -19.66 2.05 11.77
C GLU A 342 -20.20 2.18 13.21
N ASN A 343 -21.52 2.31 13.35
CA ASN A 343 -22.20 2.49 14.63
C ASN A 343 -22.56 1.14 15.28
N TYR A 344 -21.83 0.76 16.33
CA TYR A 344 -22.04 -0.42 17.16
C TYR A 344 -21.93 -0.05 18.66
N ASP A 345 -22.25 -0.97 19.58
CA ASP A 345 -22.13 -0.72 21.02
C ASP A 345 -20.65 -0.81 21.45
N LYS A 346 -19.91 0.28 21.21
CA LYS A 346 -18.46 0.36 21.43
C LYS A 346 -18.07 0.12 22.88
N GLU A 347 -18.75 0.79 23.82
CA GLU A 347 -18.46 0.66 25.25
C GLU A 347 -18.61 -0.79 25.72
N LYS A 348 -19.67 -1.48 25.29
CA LYS A 348 -19.90 -2.88 25.63
C LYS A 348 -18.93 -3.83 24.92
N ALA A 349 -18.56 -3.55 23.65
CA ALA A 349 -17.54 -4.33 22.94
C ALA A 349 -16.17 -4.26 23.63
N VAL A 350 -15.78 -3.07 24.07
CA VAL A 350 -14.54 -2.81 24.80
C VAL A 350 -14.59 -3.45 26.18
N LYS A 351 -15.69 -3.31 26.93
CA LYS A 351 -15.87 -3.99 28.23
C LYS A 351 -15.89 -5.53 28.09
N ALA A 352 -16.34 -6.06 26.95
CA ALA A 352 -16.20 -7.49 26.62
C ALA A 352 -14.74 -7.89 26.37
N LEU A 353 -13.94 -7.03 25.73
CA LEU A 353 -12.50 -7.25 25.54
C LEU A 353 -11.73 -7.18 26.88
N LEU A 354 -12.05 -6.20 27.73
CA LEU A 354 -11.52 -6.09 29.10
C LEU A 354 -11.83 -7.34 29.96
N SER A 355 -12.94 -8.04 29.71
CA SER A 355 -13.32 -9.25 30.48
C SER A 355 -12.36 -10.44 30.32
N TYR A 356 -11.40 -10.39 29.39
CA TYR A 356 -10.37 -11.40 29.20
C TYR A 356 -9.07 -11.13 29.98
N GLN A 357 -8.98 -10.06 30.78
CA GLN A 357 -7.77 -9.75 31.56
C GLN A 357 -7.66 -10.64 32.82
N ASN A 358 -6.46 -11.18 33.05
CA ASN A 358 -6.08 -11.91 34.24
C ASN A 358 -5.55 -10.97 35.35
N LYS A 359 -5.42 -11.49 36.57
CA LYS A 359 -5.06 -10.70 37.78
C LYS A 359 -3.63 -10.15 37.78
N ASP A 360 -2.78 -10.73 36.94
CA ASP A 360 -1.38 -10.37 36.69
C ASP A 360 -1.23 -9.45 35.47
N GLY A 361 -2.34 -8.99 34.87
CA GLY A 361 -2.37 -8.01 33.79
C GLY A 361 -2.37 -8.61 32.37
N ASP A 362 -2.09 -9.90 32.21
CA ASP A 362 -2.14 -10.56 30.89
C ASP A 362 -3.58 -10.59 30.34
N PHE A 363 -3.72 -10.69 29.03
CA PHE A 363 -4.97 -11.14 28.42
C PHE A 363 -4.79 -12.56 27.87
N SER A 364 -5.63 -13.48 28.37
CA SER A 364 -5.79 -14.83 27.81
C SER A 364 -4.54 -15.75 27.84
N GLY A 365 -3.58 -15.51 28.73
CA GLY A 365 -2.48 -16.46 28.99
C GLY A 365 -1.26 -16.33 28.07
N SER A 366 -1.07 -15.23 27.35
CA SER A 366 0.16 -15.00 26.56
C SER A 366 0.44 -13.53 26.24
N VAL A 367 1.73 -13.20 26.05
CA VAL A 367 2.17 -11.88 25.54
C VAL A 367 1.53 -11.54 24.20
N ASP A 368 1.36 -12.54 23.33
CA ASP A 368 0.77 -12.38 21.99
C ASP A 368 -0.68 -11.87 22.04
N MET A 369 -1.51 -12.53 22.85
CA MET A 369 -2.92 -12.15 23.06
C MET A 369 -3.05 -10.85 23.88
N THR A 370 -2.10 -10.59 24.78
CA THR A 370 -1.99 -9.33 25.54
C THR A 370 -1.69 -8.16 24.61
N ALA A 371 -0.70 -8.29 23.72
CA ALA A 371 -0.35 -7.28 22.73
C ALA A 371 -1.47 -7.06 21.69
N MET A 372 -2.10 -8.14 21.20
CA MET A 372 -3.29 -8.05 20.34
C MET A 372 -4.43 -7.26 21.00
N THR A 373 -4.61 -7.43 22.31
CA THR A 373 -5.66 -6.72 23.07
C THR A 373 -5.30 -5.25 23.25
N LEU A 374 -4.07 -4.94 23.66
CA LEU A 374 -3.54 -3.56 23.74
C LEU A 374 -3.70 -2.81 22.41
N PHE A 375 -3.42 -3.48 21.30
CA PHE A 375 -3.51 -2.94 19.94
C PHE A 375 -4.94 -2.48 19.56
N ALA A 376 -5.98 -3.20 20.01
CA ALA A 376 -7.37 -2.77 19.84
C ALA A 376 -7.82 -1.74 20.89
N LEU A 377 -7.32 -1.84 22.13
CA LEU A 377 -7.63 -0.90 23.21
C LEU A 377 -7.03 0.51 23.00
N ALA A 378 -6.01 0.66 22.15
CA ALA A 378 -5.38 1.94 21.84
C ALA A 378 -6.35 3.02 21.33
N ASN A 379 -7.38 2.61 20.55
CA ASN A 379 -8.45 3.50 20.04
C ASN A 379 -9.51 3.86 21.11
N HIS A 380 -9.45 3.29 22.32
CA HIS A 380 -10.54 3.30 23.31
C HIS A 380 -10.09 3.68 24.73
N ARG A 381 -9.00 4.44 24.85
CA ARG A 381 -8.43 4.90 26.14
C ARG A 381 -9.37 5.83 26.93
N ASP A 382 -10.42 6.33 26.28
CA ASP A 382 -11.52 7.10 26.86
C ASP A 382 -12.56 6.23 27.59
N VAL A 383 -12.63 4.94 27.30
CA VAL A 383 -13.58 4.01 27.95
C VAL A 383 -13.09 3.66 29.36
N GLU A 384 -14.00 3.74 30.33
CA GLU A 384 -13.74 3.49 31.75
C GLU A 384 -13.04 2.13 31.97
N GLY A 385 -11.87 2.18 32.62
CA GLY A 385 -11.05 1.01 32.97
C GLY A 385 -9.97 0.66 31.94
N VAL A 386 -10.04 1.17 30.70
CA VAL A 386 -9.09 0.81 29.64
C VAL A 386 -7.66 1.23 29.95
N GLU A 387 -7.43 2.47 30.37
CA GLU A 387 -6.08 2.97 30.66
C GLU A 387 -5.38 2.16 31.78
N SER A 388 -6.11 1.77 32.82
CA SER A 388 -5.58 0.93 33.90
C SER A 388 -5.29 -0.50 33.44
N ALA A 389 -6.17 -1.06 32.59
CA ALA A 389 -5.94 -2.37 31.98
C ALA A 389 -4.70 -2.36 31.07
N ILE A 390 -4.52 -1.28 30.30
CA ILE A 390 -3.34 -1.06 29.45
C ILE A 390 -2.07 -1.03 30.31
N GLN A 391 -2.04 -0.27 31.41
CA GLN A 391 -0.85 -0.19 32.27
C GLN A 391 -0.45 -1.58 32.81
N CYS A 392 -1.39 -2.32 33.42
CA CYS A 392 -1.09 -3.65 33.98
C CYS A 392 -0.64 -4.65 32.90
N ALA A 393 -1.18 -4.55 31.68
CA ALA A 393 -0.76 -5.37 30.54
C ALA A 393 0.65 -4.99 30.03
N LEU A 394 1.00 -3.71 29.99
CA LEU A 394 2.36 -3.28 29.63
C LEU A 394 3.42 -3.74 30.65
N GLU A 395 3.09 -3.68 31.94
CA GLU A 395 3.94 -4.22 33.02
C GLU A 395 4.12 -5.75 32.84
N ASN A 396 3.02 -6.48 32.60
CA ASN A 396 3.03 -7.93 32.37
C ASN A 396 3.86 -8.36 31.14
N ILE A 397 3.76 -7.63 30.02
CA ILE A 397 4.57 -7.88 28.82
C ILE A 397 6.05 -7.65 29.13
N LYS A 398 6.38 -6.53 29.79
CA LYS A 398 7.75 -6.09 30.05
C LYS A 398 8.52 -7.04 30.98
N ASP A 399 7.87 -7.60 31.98
CA ASP A 399 8.46 -8.63 32.85
C ASP A 399 8.79 -9.93 32.08
N GLN A 400 8.10 -10.20 30.97
CA GLN A 400 8.35 -11.34 30.07
C GLN A 400 9.36 -11.05 28.95
N GLN A 401 9.99 -9.87 28.90
CA GLN A 401 11.00 -9.57 27.89
C GLN A 401 12.30 -10.35 28.13
N LEU A 402 12.73 -11.08 27.10
CA LEU A 402 13.93 -11.91 27.05
C LEU A 402 15.20 -11.07 26.78
N ASN A 403 16.37 -11.59 27.15
CA ASN A 403 17.67 -10.96 26.93
C ASN A 403 18.01 -10.75 25.44
N THR A 404 17.27 -11.39 24.52
CA THR A 404 17.30 -11.13 23.06
C THR A 404 16.63 -9.82 22.66
N GLY A 405 15.92 -9.16 23.57
CA GLY A 405 14.97 -8.07 23.30
C GLY A 405 13.56 -8.57 22.93
N GLY A 406 13.40 -9.88 22.67
CA GLY A 406 12.15 -10.51 22.25
C GLY A 406 11.27 -11.02 23.39
N PHE A 407 10.21 -11.73 23.04
CA PHE A 407 9.15 -12.17 23.95
C PHE A 407 8.74 -13.63 23.72
N LEU A 408 8.31 -14.28 24.79
CA LEU A 408 7.87 -15.67 24.77
C LEU A 408 6.49 -15.83 24.11
N ASN A 409 6.40 -16.73 23.13
CA ASN A 409 5.13 -17.31 22.73
C ASN A 409 4.63 -18.33 23.79
N PHE A 410 3.40 -18.80 23.60
CA PHE A 410 2.76 -19.82 24.46
C PHE A 410 3.55 -21.14 24.58
N GLY A 411 4.47 -21.43 23.64
CA GLY A 411 5.36 -22.58 23.67
C GLY A 411 6.67 -22.37 24.46
N GLY A 412 6.86 -21.20 25.09
CA GLY A 412 8.07 -20.90 25.85
C GLY A 412 9.31 -20.62 25.00
N LYS A 413 9.12 -20.09 23.77
CA LYS A 413 10.21 -19.67 22.88
C LYS A 413 10.05 -18.21 22.45
N ASP A 414 11.17 -17.54 22.17
CA ASP A 414 11.18 -16.29 21.41
C ASP A 414 10.51 -16.52 20.04
N SER A 415 9.62 -15.60 19.62
CA SER A 415 8.78 -15.78 18.43
C SER A 415 8.58 -14.47 17.68
N PRO A 416 8.83 -14.43 16.36
CA PRO A 416 8.66 -13.20 15.56
C PRO A 416 7.19 -12.77 15.45
N GLU A 417 6.23 -13.69 15.56
CA GLU A 417 4.80 -13.39 15.66
C GLU A 417 4.53 -12.47 16.86
N THR A 418 4.98 -12.90 18.04
CA THR A 418 4.79 -12.18 19.31
C THR A 418 5.61 -10.90 19.37
N ASN A 419 6.86 -10.91 18.87
CA ASN A 419 7.69 -9.70 18.75
C ASN A 419 7.03 -8.66 17.82
N ALA A 420 6.48 -9.11 16.69
CA ALA A 420 5.72 -8.26 15.78
C ALA A 420 4.45 -7.70 16.45
N MET A 421 3.70 -8.51 17.20
CA MET A 421 2.50 -8.04 17.88
C MET A 421 2.82 -7.02 18.98
N VAL A 422 3.88 -7.20 19.76
CA VAL A 422 4.33 -6.22 20.75
C VAL A 422 4.75 -4.91 20.08
N ILE A 423 5.48 -4.94 18.97
CA ILE A 423 5.81 -3.72 18.20
C ILE A 423 4.54 -2.96 17.80
N LYS A 424 3.54 -3.65 17.22
CA LYS A 424 2.28 -3.02 16.78
C LYS A 424 1.49 -2.44 17.96
N ALA A 425 1.43 -3.16 19.09
CA ALA A 425 0.78 -2.69 20.30
C ALA A 425 1.42 -1.42 20.87
N LEU A 426 2.76 -1.37 20.96
CA LEU A 426 3.48 -0.20 21.46
C LEU A 426 3.30 1.01 20.53
N VAL A 427 3.47 0.82 19.22
CA VAL A 427 3.27 1.90 18.23
C VAL A 427 1.83 2.44 18.25
N ALA A 428 0.82 1.58 18.41
CA ALA A 428 -0.57 2.04 18.55
C ALA A 428 -0.80 2.86 19.83
N LEU A 429 -0.10 2.55 20.93
CA LEU A 429 -0.23 3.29 22.20
C LEU A 429 0.56 4.61 22.25
N ASP A 430 1.22 5.01 21.15
CA ASP A 430 2.24 6.07 21.09
C ASP A 430 3.43 5.83 22.05
N ILE A 431 3.80 4.55 22.22
CA ILE A 431 4.97 4.11 22.98
C ILE A 431 6.05 3.61 22.02
N ASN A 432 7.28 4.08 22.20
CA ASN A 432 8.37 3.71 21.30
C ASN A 432 8.92 2.30 21.61
N PRO A 433 8.80 1.31 20.70
CA PRO A 433 9.37 -0.02 20.89
C PRO A 433 10.91 -0.06 20.88
N LEU A 434 11.57 1.04 20.51
CA LEU A 434 13.04 1.19 20.49
C LEU A 434 13.59 2.08 21.62
N ALA A 435 12.75 2.54 22.55
CA ALA A 435 13.23 3.23 23.75
C ALA A 435 13.98 2.29 24.69
N ASP A 436 14.91 2.81 25.49
CA ASP A 436 15.76 2.00 26.37
C ASP A 436 14.98 1.23 27.45
N GLU A 437 13.80 1.72 27.81
CA GLU A 437 12.85 1.04 28.71
C GLU A 437 12.18 -0.20 28.09
N TRP A 438 12.32 -0.41 26.78
CA TRP A 438 11.88 -1.60 26.01
C TRP A 438 13.07 -2.37 25.42
N LYS A 439 14.27 -2.20 26.02
CA LYS A 439 15.48 -2.99 25.70
C LYS A 439 15.84 -3.92 26.87
N LYS A 440 16.36 -5.10 26.54
CA LYS A 440 16.90 -6.07 27.51
C LYS A 440 18.32 -6.42 27.10
N ASP A 441 19.27 -6.30 28.03
CA ASP A 441 20.72 -6.46 27.79
C ASP A 441 21.26 -5.66 26.58
N GLY A 442 20.62 -4.53 26.27
CA GLY A 442 20.93 -3.66 25.13
C GLY A 442 20.18 -3.98 23.83
N ASN A 443 19.56 -5.16 23.71
CA ASN A 443 18.81 -5.58 22.51
C ASN A 443 17.37 -5.06 22.54
N SER A 444 16.85 -4.66 21.38
CA SER A 444 15.44 -4.24 21.21
C SER A 444 14.56 -5.36 20.64
N VAL A 445 13.23 -5.20 20.72
CA VAL A 445 12.27 -6.11 20.09
C VAL A 445 12.42 -6.15 18.55
N LEU A 446 12.94 -5.09 17.94
CA LEU A 446 13.28 -5.07 16.51
C LEU A 446 14.48 -5.98 16.20
N ASP A 447 15.48 -6.03 17.06
CA ASP A 447 16.65 -6.91 16.87
C ASP A 447 16.27 -8.38 17.02
N ALA A 448 15.42 -8.69 18.00
CA ALA A 448 14.81 -10.01 18.16
C ALA A 448 13.99 -10.42 16.94
N LEU A 449 13.10 -9.53 16.44
CA LEU A 449 12.32 -9.79 15.22
C LEU A 449 13.21 -10.05 14.01
N LEU A 450 14.22 -9.21 13.78
CA LEU A 450 15.10 -9.32 12.61
C LEU A 450 16.07 -10.51 12.67
N ALA A 451 16.35 -11.09 13.84
CA ALA A 451 17.08 -12.37 13.95
C ALA A 451 16.34 -13.56 13.28
N PHE A 452 15.01 -13.45 13.12
CA PHE A 452 14.21 -14.42 12.37
C PHE A 452 14.19 -14.19 10.85
N LYS A 453 14.71 -13.06 10.34
CA LYS A 453 14.77 -12.78 8.89
C LYS A 453 15.65 -13.79 8.15
N GLN A 454 15.25 -14.16 6.95
CA GLN A 454 16.00 -15.01 6.01
C GLN A 454 15.59 -14.64 4.57
N GLY A 455 16.45 -13.89 3.87
CA GLY A 455 16.05 -13.24 2.61
C GLY A 455 14.90 -12.24 2.85
N GLY A 456 13.93 -12.20 1.92
CA GLY A 456 12.68 -11.44 2.06
C GLY A 456 11.56 -12.15 2.83
N GLN A 457 11.91 -13.10 3.71
CA GLN A 457 10.96 -13.86 4.52
C GLN A 457 11.44 -14.00 5.96
N PHE A 458 10.58 -14.49 6.86
CA PHE A 458 10.90 -14.76 8.25
C PHE A 458 10.69 -16.23 8.61
N LYS A 459 11.58 -16.76 9.45
CA LYS A 459 11.45 -18.08 10.09
C LYS A 459 10.43 -18.02 11.24
N SER A 460 9.83 -19.13 11.63
CA SER A 460 9.11 -19.26 12.91
C SER A 460 10.07 -19.52 14.08
N ALA A 461 9.54 -19.63 15.30
CA ALA A 461 10.25 -20.12 16.50
C ALA A 461 10.82 -21.55 16.39
N ASP A 462 10.50 -22.29 15.32
CA ASP A 462 11.08 -23.61 14.99
C ASP A 462 12.14 -23.53 13.87
N GLY A 463 12.51 -22.31 13.44
CA GLY A 463 13.63 -22.06 12.54
C GLY A 463 13.35 -22.30 11.05
N GLN A 464 12.14 -22.72 10.67
CA GLN A 464 11.72 -22.87 9.27
C GLN A 464 11.00 -21.61 8.77
N VAL A 465 11.21 -21.26 7.50
CA VAL A 465 10.53 -20.11 6.86
C VAL A 465 9.01 -20.29 6.90
N SER A 466 8.29 -19.23 7.29
CA SER A 466 6.88 -19.28 7.64
C SER A 466 6.12 -18.07 7.10
N ALA A 467 5.02 -18.32 6.40
CA ALA A 467 4.17 -17.27 5.84
C ALA A 467 3.50 -16.42 6.94
N THR A 468 3.13 -17.02 8.07
CA THR A 468 2.56 -16.32 9.23
C THR A 468 3.58 -15.39 9.88
N SER A 469 4.79 -15.87 10.11
CA SER A 469 5.89 -15.07 10.66
C SER A 469 6.23 -13.91 9.72
N THR A 470 6.28 -14.18 8.41
CA THR A 470 6.60 -13.17 7.38
C THR A 470 5.56 -12.05 7.30
N LYS A 471 4.27 -12.37 7.27
CA LYS A 471 3.21 -11.35 7.15
C LYS A 471 3.04 -10.52 8.42
N GLN A 472 3.20 -11.11 9.60
CA GLN A 472 3.14 -10.37 10.86
C GLN A 472 4.38 -9.49 11.05
N ALA A 473 5.58 -10.00 10.74
CA ALA A 473 6.79 -9.19 10.71
C ALA A 473 6.65 -7.98 9.78
N PHE A 474 6.11 -8.17 8.56
CA PHE A 474 5.84 -7.06 7.64
C PHE A 474 4.84 -6.05 8.21
N SER A 475 3.73 -6.53 8.79
CA SER A 475 2.72 -5.69 9.41
C SER A 475 3.22 -4.89 10.62
N ALA A 476 4.25 -5.37 11.32
CA ALA A 476 4.90 -4.66 12.42
C ALA A 476 5.98 -3.68 11.95
N LEU A 477 6.77 -4.06 10.94
CA LEU A 477 7.78 -3.18 10.35
C LEU A 477 7.14 -2.00 9.61
N ALA A 478 5.97 -2.19 9.00
CA ALA A 478 5.18 -1.11 8.40
C ALA A 478 4.76 -0.05 9.43
N ASP A 479 4.13 -0.46 10.53
CA ASP A 479 3.74 0.45 11.63
C ASP A 479 4.97 1.14 12.24
N LEU A 480 6.05 0.39 12.49
CA LEU A 480 7.30 0.92 13.04
C LEU A 480 7.97 1.95 12.13
N TYR A 481 8.03 1.69 10.82
CA TYR A 481 8.63 2.59 9.84
C TYR A 481 7.84 3.90 9.68
N LYS A 482 6.51 3.84 9.85
CA LYS A 482 5.64 5.02 9.87
C LYS A 482 5.50 5.67 11.25
N ALA A 483 6.02 5.03 12.30
CA ALA A 483 5.81 5.40 13.70
C ALA A 483 4.33 5.70 14.02
N GLU A 484 3.43 4.90 13.44
CA GLU A 484 1.99 5.08 13.43
C GLU A 484 1.31 3.74 13.15
N SER A 485 0.25 3.41 13.90
CA SER A 485 -0.56 2.21 13.62
C SER A 485 -1.35 2.39 12.32
N MET A 486 -1.29 1.39 11.43
CA MET A 486 -2.16 1.31 10.24
C MET A 486 -3.65 1.46 10.55
N TYR A 487 -4.10 1.15 11.77
CA TYR A 487 -5.51 1.30 12.19
C TYR A 487 -5.88 2.73 12.65
N HIS A 488 -4.89 3.61 12.84
CA HIS A 488 -5.10 5.04 13.05
C HIS A 488 -5.00 5.84 11.73
N SER A 489 -4.62 5.17 10.63
CA SER A 489 -4.39 5.79 9.33
C SER A 489 -5.70 6.24 8.67
N GLN A 490 -5.96 7.55 8.68
CA GLN A 490 -7.15 8.11 8.04
C GLN A 490 -7.14 7.91 6.51
N SER A 491 -5.95 7.86 5.87
CA SER A 491 -5.86 7.57 4.43
C SER A 491 -6.27 6.13 4.10
N LEU A 492 -6.08 5.17 5.02
CA LEU A 492 -6.60 3.81 4.88
C LEU A 492 -8.13 3.79 4.95
N LYS A 493 -8.74 4.51 5.92
CA LYS A 493 -10.21 4.60 6.06
C LYS A 493 -10.88 5.16 4.80
N ASP A 494 -10.26 6.17 4.18
CA ASP A 494 -10.82 6.86 3.02
C ASP A 494 -10.39 6.27 1.66
N HIS A 495 -9.40 5.37 1.59
CA HIS A 495 -8.77 4.93 0.34
C HIS A 495 -9.77 4.55 -0.75
N TYR A 496 -10.77 3.74 -0.39
CA TYR A 496 -11.80 3.22 -1.31
C TYR A 496 -12.66 4.28 -2.00
N LYS A 497 -12.68 5.51 -1.48
CA LYS A 497 -13.48 6.62 -2.04
C LYS A 497 -12.82 7.23 -3.28
N PHE A 498 -11.53 6.97 -3.47
CA PHE A 498 -10.63 7.67 -4.39
C PHE A 498 -9.79 6.74 -5.28
N SER A 499 -9.99 5.43 -5.17
CA SER A 499 -9.35 4.41 -6.00
C SER A 499 -10.21 4.08 -7.21
N SER A 500 -10.22 4.95 -8.21
CA SER A 500 -10.74 4.65 -9.56
C SER A 500 -9.80 3.73 -10.34
N PHE A 501 -9.46 2.57 -9.75
CA PHE A 501 -8.83 1.47 -10.45
C PHE A 501 -9.93 0.68 -11.16
N ASP A 502 -10.16 0.98 -12.43
CA ASP A 502 -11.07 0.24 -13.30
C ASP A 502 -10.53 -1.18 -13.55
N GLU A 503 -11.38 -2.18 -13.76
CA GLU A 503 -10.90 -3.55 -14.08
C GLU A 503 -10.19 -3.60 -15.45
N THR A 504 -10.47 -2.65 -16.34
CA THR A 504 -9.70 -2.46 -17.59
C THR A 504 -8.26 -1.98 -17.33
N ASP A 505 -8.01 -1.38 -16.17
CA ASP A 505 -6.73 -0.82 -15.73
C ASP A 505 -5.86 -1.86 -14.98
N LYS A 506 -6.39 -3.09 -14.81
CA LYS A 506 -5.75 -4.27 -14.18
C LYS A 506 -4.44 -4.67 -14.87
N TYR A 507 -4.35 -4.44 -16.17
CA TYR A 507 -3.26 -4.91 -17.00
C TYR A 507 -2.78 -3.84 -17.97
N GLU A 508 -1.46 -3.70 -18.06
CA GLU A 508 -0.79 -2.85 -19.05
C GLU A 508 -1.02 -3.33 -20.49
N PHE A 509 -1.47 -4.58 -20.68
CA PHE A 509 -1.75 -5.16 -21.99
C PHE A 509 -3.14 -5.80 -22.06
N THR A 510 -3.77 -5.70 -23.23
CA THR A 510 -4.99 -6.45 -23.56
C THR A 510 -4.66 -7.52 -24.58
N LEU A 511 -5.14 -8.75 -24.34
CA LEU A 511 -5.14 -9.81 -25.34
C LEU A 511 -6.52 -9.91 -25.97
N THR A 512 -6.58 -9.83 -27.30
CA THR A 512 -7.79 -10.18 -28.07
C THR A 512 -7.47 -11.41 -28.91
N ARG A 513 -8.30 -12.45 -28.85
CA ARG A 513 -8.16 -13.61 -29.75
C ARG A 513 -8.62 -13.21 -31.15
N ASP A 514 -7.75 -13.38 -32.15
CA ASP A 514 -8.19 -13.38 -33.54
C ASP A 514 -8.57 -14.80 -34.00
N GLY A 515 -9.55 -14.88 -34.90
CA GLY A 515 -10.00 -16.11 -35.56
C GLY A 515 -10.81 -17.07 -34.67
N SER A 516 -11.88 -17.62 -35.25
CA SER A 516 -12.74 -18.64 -34.65
C SER A 516 -12.25 -20.08 -34.93
N SER A 517 -10.93 -20.31 -34.88
CA SER A 517 -10.33 -21.65 -35.08
C SER A 517 -10.90 -22.71 -34.12
N ASN A 518 -11.29 -23.86 -34.66
CA ASN A 518 -11.53 -25.07 -33.86
C ASN A 518 -10.20 -25.64 -33.37
N PHE A 519 -10.19 -26.19 -32.16
CA PHE A 519 -9.03 -26.87 -31.58
C PHE A 519 -9.41 -28.33 -31.35
N GLU A 520 -9.08 -29.19 -32.32
CA GLU A 520 -9.53 -30.59 -32.36
C GLU A 520 -8.37 -31.55 -32.04
N LYS A 521 -8.66 -32.61 -31.28
CA LYS A 521 -7.67 -33.64 -30.90
C LYS A 521 -7.05 -34.30 -32.14
N GLY A 522 -5.72 -34.42 -32.15
CA GLY A 522 -4.96 -35.01 -33.27
C GLY A 522 -4.64 -34.04 -34.43
N GLN A 523 -4.98 -32.76 -34.33
CA GLN A 523 -4.71 -31.75 -35.36
C GLN A 523 -3.69 -30.70 -34.89
N GLU A 524 -3.07 -30.01 -35.86
CA GLU A 524 -2.22 -28.85 -35.58
C GLU A 524 -3.07 -27.66 -35.13
N ALA A 525 -2.73 -27.10 -33.99
CA ALA A 525 -3.41 -25.98 -33.35
C ALA A 525 -2.56 -24.73 -33.42
N GLN A 526 -3.19 -23.60 -33.76
CA GLN A 526 -2.58 -22.28 -33.71
C GLN A 526 -3.55 -21.29 -33.05
N LEU A 527 -3.06 -20.59 -32.02
CA LEU A 527 -3.77 -19.53 -31.33
C LEU A 527 -3.14 -18.18 -31.73
N ASN A 528 -3.89 -17.41 -32.53
CA ASN A 528 -3.55 -16.04 -32.92
C ASN A 528 -4.17 -15.06 -31.92
N ILE A 529 -3.38 -14.09 -31.47
CA ILE A 529 -3.78 -13.08 -30.48
C ILE A 529 -3.22 -11.73 -30.91
N ASP A 530 -4.08 -10.71 -30.92
CA ASP A 530 -3.68 -9.31 -30.90
C ASP A 530 -3.23 -8.93 -29.49
N VAL A 531 -1.97 -8.52 -29.34
CA VAL A 531 -1.43 -8.00 -28.08
C VAL A 531 -1.39 -6.48 -28.18
N LYS A 532 -2.30 -5.79 -27.48
CA LYS A 532 -2.30 -4.34 -27.38
C LYS A 532 -1.57 -3.86 -26.14
N ASN A 533 -0.59 -2.98 -26.30
CA ASN A 533 0.03 -2.25 -25.20
C ASN A 533 -0.83 -1.03 -24.84
N ASN A 534 -1.38 -1.01 -23.63
CA ASN A 534 -2.11 0.13 -23.07
C ASN A 534 -1.21 1.04 -22.22
N SER A 535 0.03 0.62 -21.92
CA SER A 535 0.98 1.43 -21.17
C SER A 535 1.62 2.52 -22.03
N LYS A 536 2.19 3.53 -21.36
CA LYS A 536 2.93 4.64 -21.98
C LYS A 536 4.36 4.29 -22.41
N ASN A 537 4.81 3.05 -22.19
CA ASN A 537 6.18 2.64 -22.48
C ASN A 537 6.24 1.53 -23.52
N ASN A 538 7.26 1.56 -24.38
CA ASN A 538 7.74 0.37 -25.07
C ASN A 538 8.11 -0.71 -24.03
N LYS A 539 7.64 -1.94 -24.22
CA LYS A 539 8.09 -3.07 -23.40
C LYS A 539 8.40 -4.29 -24.27
N THR A 540 9.52 -4.95 -23.96
CA THR A 540 9.71 -6.35 -24.35
C THR A 540 8.82 -7.20 -23.46
N VAL A 541 7.98 -8.03 -24.07
CA VAL A 541 7.07 -8.96 -23.40
C VAL A 541 7.33 -10.38 -23.87
N THR A 542 6.98 -11.34 -23.02
CA THR A 542 7.05 -12.78 -23.33
C THR A 542 5.64 -13.34 -23.52
N PHE A 543 5.27 -13.64 -24.76
CA PHE A 543 4.01 -14.32 -25.08
C PHE A 543 4.22 -15.83 -25.11
N ALA A 544 3.34 -16.60 -24.45
CA ALA A 544 3.38 -18.05 -24.40
C ALA A 544 2.02 -18.68 -24.69
N VAL A 545 1.98 -19.69 -25.56
CA VAL A 545 0.81 -20.55 -25.77
C VAL A 545 1.11 -21.92 -25.17
N THR A 546 0.28 -22.35 -24.23
CA THR A 546 0.46 -23.52 -23.39
C THR A 546 -0.66 -24.53 -23.64
N LEU A 547 -0.33 -25.82 -23.59
CA LEU A 547 -1.28 -26.93 -23.62
C LEU A 547 -1.24 -27.65 -22.28
N TYR A 548 -2.34 -27.64 -21.55
CA TYR A 548 -2.51 -28.40 -20.32
C TYR A 548 -3.28 -29.68 -20.61
N LYS A 549 -2.77 -30.82 -20.11
CA LYS A 549 -3.54 -32.06 -19.98
C LYS A 549 -4.43 -31.98 -18.74
N LEU A 550 -5.67 -32.38 -18.90
CA LEU A 550 -6.67 -32.43 -17.83
C LEU A 550 -6.72 -33.85 -17.24
N ASN A 551 -6.51 -33.95 -15.93
CA ASN A 551 -6.57 -35.20 -15.16
C ASN A 551 -7.60 -35.02 -14.04
N GLY A 552 -8.89 -34.94 -14.41
CA GLY A 552 -9.96 -34.52 -13.50
C GLY A 552 -9.84 -33.02 -13.18
N TYR A 553 -9.85 -32.66 -11.90
CA TYR A 553 -9.63 -31.27 -11.46
C TYR A 553 -8.18 -30.79 -11.61
N ASN A 554 -7.21 -31.70 -11.77
CA ASN A 554 -5.79 -31.36 -11.88
C ASN A 554 -5.41 -31.02 -13.33
N LYS A 555 -4.55 -30.02 -13.51
CA LYS A 555 -4.01 -29.58 -14.81
C LYS A 555 -2.50 -29.75 -14.82
N GLU A 556 -1.99 -30.46 -15.81
CA GLU A 556 -0.56 -30.76 -15.99
C GLU A 556 -0.07 -30.10 -17.28
N LEU A 557 1.02 -29.32 -17.24
CA LEU A 557 1.55 -28.67 -18.43
C LEU A 557 2.16 -29.74 -19.36
N TYR A 558 1.53 -29.96 -20.51
CA TYR A 558 1.93 -30.99 -21.47
C TYR A 558 2.95 -30.48 -22.49
N THR A 559 2.73 -29.29 -23.06
CA THR A 559 3.71 -28.60 -23.91
C THR A 559 3.44 -27.09 -23.93
N TYR A 560 4.38 -26.31 -24.46
CA TYR A 560 4.22 -24.89 -24.70
C TYR A 560 5.09 -24.41 -25.86
N THR A 561 4.69 -23.28 -26.46
CA THR A 561 5.53 -22.45 -27.32
C THR A 561 5.56 -21.04 -26.74
N PHE A 562 6.64 -20.29 -26.98
CA PHE A 562 6.75 -18.91 -26.54
C PHE A 562 7.61 -18.08 -27.50
N MET A 563 7.41 -16.77 -27.46
CA MET A 563 8.20 -15.78 -28.18
C MET A 563 8.41 -14.54 -27.30
N LYS A 564 9.50 -13.81 -27.55
CA LYS A 564 9.71 -12.46 -27.00
C LYS A 564 9.53 -11.45 -28.12
N LYS A 565 8.81 -10.36 -27.85
CA LYS A 565 8.52 -9.27 -28.80
C LYS A 565 8.54 -7.95 -28.05
N GLU A 566 9.13 -6.91 -28.64
CA GLU A 566 8.94 -5.54 -28.17
C GLU A 566 7.66 -5.00 -28.81
N ILE A 567 6.82 -4.34 -28.00
CA ILE A 567 5.58 -3.71 -28.44
C ILE A 567 5.62 -2.26 -27.94
N ASN A 568 5.48 -1.31 -28.86
CA ASN A 568 5.58 0.11 -28.53
C ASN A 568 4.40 0.57 -27.67
N ALA A 569 4.52 1.73 -27.02
CA ALA A 569 3.41 2.34 -26.28
C ALA A 569 2.19 2.56 -27.19
N GLY A 570 1.00 2.09 -26.79
CA GLY A 570 -0.24 2.24 -27.55
C GLY A 570 -0.43 1.27 -28.74
N ASP A 571 0.64 0.65 -29.23
CA ASP A 571 0.59 -0.24 -30.41
C ASP A 571 -0.15 -1.56 -30.13
N THR A 572 -0.64 -2.17 -31.21
CA THR A 572 -1.24 -3.51 -31.21
C THR A 572 -0.48 -4.39 -32.18
N GLU A 573 -0.03 -5.55 -31.69
CA GLU A 573 0.90 -6.43 -32.39
C GLU A 573 0.37 -7.87 -32.41
N GLU A 574 0.18 -8.42 -33.61
CA GLU A 574 -0.24 -9.81 -33.79
C GLU A 574 0.87 -10.76 -33.32
N VAL A 575 0.50 -11.79 -32.57
CA VAL A 575 1.38 -12.92 -32.19
C VAL A 575 0.63 -14.24 -32.34
N ALA A 576 1.39 -15.31 -32.59
CA ALA A 576 0.86 -16.65 -32.74
C ALA A 576 1.74 -17.68 -32.02
N GLY A 577 1.10 -18.69 -31.43
CA GLY A 577 1.77 -19.88 -30.90
C GLY A 577 0.94 -21.12 -31.18
N GLY A 578 1.59 -22.28 -31.33
CA GLY A 578 0.92 -23.48 -31.83
C GLY A 578 1.71 -24.76 -31.66
N PHE A 579 1.00 -25.89 -31.76
CA PHE A 579 1.51 -27.24 -31.53
C PHE A 579 0.53 -28.29 -32.09
N LEU A 580 1.00 -29.52 -32.28
CA LEU A 580 0.13 -30.66 -32.53
C LEU A 580 -0.60 -31.06 -31.23
N ILE A 581 -1.93 -31.05 -31.23
CA ILE A 581 -2.73 -31.59 -30.11
C ILE A 581 -2.70 -33.12 -30.18
N PRO A 582 -2.41 -33.85 -29.08
CA PRO A 582 -2.51 -35.31 -29.05
C PRO A 582 -3.92 -35.82 -29.37
N SER A 583 -4.01 -37.00 -30.00
CA SER A 583 -5.30 -37.63 -30.35
C SER A 583 -6.03 -38.27 -29.16
N GLU A 584 -5.38 -38.42 -28.00
CA GLU A 584 -5.92 -39.08 -26.81
C GLU A 584 -5.70 -38.25 -25.55
N GLY A 585 -6.76 -38.16 -24.73
CA GLY A 585 -6.81 -37.36 -23.50
C GLY A 585 -7.75 -36.15 -23.63
N ASP A 586 -7.86 -35.39 -22.54
CA ASP A 586 -8.59 -34.13 -22.47
C ASP A 586 -7.61 -33.00 -22.19
N TYR A 587 -7.82 -31.85 -22.85
CA TYR A 587 -6.82 -30.77 -22.91
C TYR A 587 -7.47 -29.39 -22.87
N GLN A 588 -6.73 -28.42 -22.35
CA GLN A 588 -7.08 -26.99 -22.37
C GLN A 588 -5.87 -26.18 -22.85
N ILE A 589 -6.10 -25.21 -23.73
CA ILE A 589 -5.09 -24.27 -24.22
C ILE A 589 -5.17 -22.96 -23.41
N LYS A 590 -4.02 -22.36 -23.11
CA LYS A 590 -3.94 -20.97 -22.62
C LYS A 590 -2.89 -20.15 -23.36
N GLY A 591 -3.29 -18.98 -23.86
CA GLY A 591 -2.40 -17.89 -24.25
C GLY A 591 -2.16 -16.95 -23.07
N ILE A 592 -0.90 -16.69 -22.76
CA ILE A 592 -0.46 -15.96 -21.56
C ILE A 592 0.57 -14.90 -21.98
N LEU A 593 0.53 -13.71 -21.36
CA LEU A 593 1.53 -12.67 -21.56
C LEU A 593 2.24 -12.36 -20.24
N TRP A 594 3.57 -12.43 -20.26
CA TRP A 594 4.45 -12.15 -19.14
C TRP A 594 5.38 -10.97 -19.43
N ASP A 595 5.86 -10.32 -18.37
CA ASP A 595 6.99 -9.39 -18.43
C ASP A 595 8.23 -10.08 -19.01
N ASP A 596 8.69 -11.15 -18.37
CA ASP A 596 9.79 -11.98 -18.87
C ASP A 596 9.60 -13.47 -18.56
N PHE A 597 10.46 -14.30 -19.15
CA PHE A 597 10.38 -15.76 -19.05
C PHE A 597 10.94 -16.32 -17.74
N GLU A 598 11.75 -15.58 -16.99
CA GLU A 598 12.29 -15.99 -15.69
C GLU A 598 11.26 -15.73 -14.59
N ASN A 599 10.79 -14.49 -14.47
CA ASN A 599 9.84 -14.04 -13.45
C ASN A 599 8.41 -14.50 -13.72
N LYS A 600 7.95 -14.44 -14.99
CA LYS A 600 6.62 -14.88 -15.44
C LYS A 600 5.45 -14.14 -14.75
N ASN A 601 5.60 -12.83 -14.47
CA ASN A 601 4.51 -12.06 -13.88
C ASN A 601 3.45 -11.80 -14.97
N PRO A 602 2.16 -12.14 -14.76
CA PRO A 602 1.12 -11.94 -15.78
C PRO A 602 0.82 -10.46 -15.95
N ILE A 603 1.03 -9.95 -17.17
CA ILE A 603 0.81 -8.53 -17.55
C ILE A 603 -0.41 -8.33 -18.47
N ALA A 604 -1.16 -9.41 -18.75
CA ALA A 604 -2.47 -9.40 -19.39
C ALA A 604 -3.36 -10.54 -18.87
N GLU A 605 -4.68 -10.43 -19.02
CA GLU A 605 -5.63 -11.51 -18.69
C GLU A 605 -5.45 -12.68 -19.67
N PRO A 606 -5.21 -13.92 -19.19
CA PRO A 606 -4.87 -15.05 -20.07
C PRO A 606 -6.08 -15.62 -20.82
N ILE A 607 -5.99 -15.63 -22.16
CA ILE A 607 -6.98 -16.26 -23.03
C ILE A 607 -6.96 -17.78 -22.82
N THR A 608 -8.12 -18.35 -22.48
CA THR A 608 -8.29 -19.81 -22.28
C THR A 608 -9.22 -20.37 -23.35
N VAL A 609 -8.88 -21.54 -23.91
CA VAL A 609 -9.69 -22.22 -24.94
C VAL A 609 -9.74 -23.72 -24.66
N GLU A 610 -10.93 -24.32 -24.71
CA GLU A 610 -11.11 -25.78 -24.57
C GLU A 610 -10.83 -26.51 -25.88
N VAL A 611 -10.32 -27.75 -25.77
CA VAL A 611 -10.06 -28.65 -26.90
C VAL A 611 -11.23 -29.64 -27.06
N GLN A 612 -11.61 -29.90 -28.32
CA GLN A 612 -12.71 -30.80 -28.72
C GLN A 612 -12.18 -32.19 -29.10
#